data_AF-A0A957AL19-F1
#
_entry.id   AF-A0A957AL19-F1
#
_cell.length_a   1.000
_cell.length_b   1.000
_cell.length_c   1.000
_cell.angle_alpha   90.00
_cell.angle_beta   90.00
_cell.angle_gamma   90.00
#
_symmetry.space_group_name_H-M   'P 1'
#
loop_
_entity.id
_entity.type
_entity.pdbx_description
1 polymer ?
#
loop_
_entity_poly.entity_id
_entity_poly.type
_entity_poly.pdbx_seq_one_letter_code
_entity_poly.pdbx_strand_id
1 'polypeptide(L)'
;MTDTFDTGGDGSAADVVLATGVAPFASLVERAEAFVVGHGGRASEDLLISHVFGSSGSPALWRPLLRSVLASHDNLTLRSDGSWFLANQHSDSTSPLDEFVVLDVETTGLQASRQRIIEIALVRV
;
A
#
# COMPACT_ATOMS: atom_id res chain seq x y z
N MET A 1 -54.13 -37.45 14.49
CA MET A 1 -53.82 -36.73 15.74
C MET A 1 -52.32 -36.80 15.89
N THR A 2 -51.66 -35.64 15.71
CA THR A 2 -50.22 -35.30 15.96
C THR A 2 -49.16 -36.16 15.24
N ASP A 3 -48.34 -35.68 14.31
CA ASP A 3 -47.45 -34.50 14.22
C ASP A 3 -45.98 -34.93 14.29
N THR A 4 -45.17 -34.20 13.51
CA THR A 4 -43.72 -33.97 13.65
C THR A 4 -42.79 -34.82 12.78
N PHE A 5 -42.55 -34.30 11.58
CA PHE A 5 -41.23 -34.29 10.94
C PHE A 5 -40.34 -33.29 11.67
N ASP A 6 -39.16 -33.71 12.13
CA ASP A 6 -38.02 -32.82 12.35
C ASP A 6 -36.72 -33.64 12.31
N THR A 7 -36.02 -33.61 11.18
CA THR A 7 -34.59 -33.91 11.13
C THR A 7 -33.91 -32.62 10.72
N GLY A 8 -33.52 -31.86 11.75
CA GLY A 8 -32.81 -30.60 11.63
C GLY A 8 -31.66 -30.69 10.64
N GLY A 9 -31.66 -29.73 9.72
CA GLY A 9 -30.56 -29.49 8.81
C GLY A 9 -29.37 -28.96 9.59
N ASP A 10 -28.31 -29.77 9.62
CA ASP A 10 -26.97 -29.32 9.99
C ASP A 10 -26.35 -28.60 8.77
N GLY A 11 -27.02 -27.52 8.38
CA GLY A 11 -26.53 -26.58 7.37
C GLY A 11 -25.55 -25.66 8.05
N SER A 12 -24.26 -26.07 8.06
CA SER A 12 -23.13 -25.23 8.45
C SER A 12 -23.33 -23.81 7.92
N ALA A 13 -23.53 -22.86 8.84
CA ALA A 13 -23.73 -21.44 8.54
C ALA A 13 -22.56 -20.81 7.75
N ALA A 14 -21.47 -21.54 7.55
CA ALA A 14 -20.35 -21.17 6.71
C ALA A 14 -20.63 -21.28 5.21
N ASP A 15 -21.63 -22.08 4.78
CA ASP A 15 -21.84 -22.42 3.36
C ASP A 15 -22.89 -21.54 2.65
N VAL A 16 -23.63 -20.70 3.40
CA VAL A 16 -24.75 -19.92 2.86
C VAL A 16 -24.34 -18.52 2.34
N VAL A 17 -23.11 -18.06 2.63
CA VAL A 17 -22.68 -16.68 2.32
C VAL A 17 -21.82 -16.58 1.04
N LEU A 18 -21.95 -17.53 0.11
CA LEU A 18 -21.21 -17.53 -1.18
C LEU A 18 -22.10 -17.34 -2.41
N ALA A 19 -23.36 -16.94 -2.24
CA ALA A 19 -24.33 -16.87 -3.34
C ALA A 19 -24.95 -15.48 -3.54
N THR A 20 -24.12 -14.45 -3.79
CA THR A 20 -24.50 -13.25 -4.55
C THR A 20 -23.25 -12.69 -5.23
N GLY A 21 -23.29 -12.54 -6.56
CA GLY A 21 -22.15 -12.23 -7.45
C GLY A 21 -21.53 -10.84 -7.32
N VAL A 22 -21.12 -10.46 -6.11
CA VAL A 22 -20.17 -9.39 -5.82
C VAL A 22 -19.12 -10.03 -4.92
N ALA A 23 -17.83 -9.88 -5.23
CA ALA A 23 -16.77 -10.46 -4.42
C ALA A 23 -17.01 -10.10 -2.94
N PRO A 24 -16.97 -11.05 -1.99
CA PRO A 24 -17.51 -10.93 -0.62
C PRO A 24 -16.97 -9.76 0.22
N PHE A 25 -16.04 -8.97 -0.32
CA PHE A 25 -15.40 -7.84 0.34
C PHE A 25 -15.26 -6.59 -0.55
N ALA A 26 -15.98 -6.50 -1.68
CA ALA A 26 -15.86 -5.38 -2.62
C ALA A 26 -16.03 -4.02 -1.93
N SER A 27 -16.97 -3.89 -1.00
CA SER A 27 -17.20 -2.66 -0.23
C SER A 27 -16.07 -2.32 0.76
N LEU A 28 -15.28 -3.31 1.21
CA LEU A 28 -14.08 -3.06 2.03
C LEU A 28 -12.92 -2.59 1.15
N VAL A 29 -12.79 -3.16 -0.04
CA VAL A 29 -11.80 -2.74 -1.05
C VAL A 29 -12.03 -1.30 -1.46
N GLU A 30 -13.27 -0.94 -1.84
CA GLU A 30 -13.64 0.43 -2.20
C GLU A 30 -13.35 1.43 -1.07
N ARG A 31 -13.66 1.07 0.18
CA ARG A 31 -13.38 1.91 1.35
C ARG A 31 -11.88 2.08 1.58
N ALA A 32 -11.11 1.00 1.46
CA ALA A 32 -9.66 1.05 1.61
C ALA A 32 -9.02 1.92 0.52
N GLU A 33 -9.42 1.74 -0.74
CA GLU A 33 -8.92 2.54 -1.86
C GLU A 33 -9.28 4.02 -1.70
N ALA A 34 -10.55 4.33 -1.41
CA ALA A 34 -10.99 5.71 -1.19
C ALA A 34 -10.21 6.39 -0.06
N PHE A 35 -9.91 5.66 1.02
CA PHE A 35 -9.08 6.16 2.11
C PHE A 35 -7.66 6.45 1.67
N VAL A 36 -7.01 5.52 0.97
CA VAL A 36 -5.64 5.68 0.47
C VAL A 36 -5.57 6.86 -0.50
N VAL A 37 -6.53 7.01 -1.42
CA VAL A 37 -6.65 8.18 -2.32
C VAL A 37 -6.76 9.47 -1.50
N GLY A 38 -7.66 9.51 -0.51
CA GLY A 38 -7.85 10.68 0.36
C GLY A 38 -6.62 11.04 1.21
N HIS A 39 -5.68 10.11 1.41
CA HIS A 39 -4.45 10.30 2.19
C HIS A 39 -3.22 10.55 1.30
N GLY A 40 -3.41 11.12 0.11
CA GLY A 40 -2.32 11.40 -0.82
C GLY A 40 -1.70 10.13 -1.40
N GLY A 41 -2.50 9.07 -1.52
CA GLY A 41 -2.11 7.83 -2.15
C GLY A 41 -1.24 6.89 -1.30
N ARG A 42 -1.12 7.14 0.00
CA ARG A 42 -0.40 6.29 0.95
C ARG A 42 -1.13 6.21 2.30
N ALA A 43 -1.18 5.02 2.88
CA ALA A 43 -1.60 4.84 4.27
C ALA A 43 -0.76 3.75 4.97
N SER A 44 -0.46 3.92 6.25
CA SER A 44 0.08 2.81 7.05
C SER A 44 -0.98 1.73 7.22
N GLU A 45 -0.55 0.48 7.34
CA GLU A 45 -1.47 -0.65 7.53
C GLU A 45 -2.38 -0.47 8.76
N ASP A 46 -1.86 0.06 9.87
CA ASP A 46 -2.63 0.26 11.10
C ASP A 46 -3.71 1.35 10.97
N LEU A 47 -3.41 2.44 10.24
CA LEU A 47 -4.40 3.48 9.94
C LEU A 47 -5.48 2.94 9.01
N LEU A 48 -5.10 2.16 8.01
CA LEU A 48 -6.04 1.56 7.07
C LEU A 48 -6.97 0.55 7.78
N ILE A 49 -6.44 -0.28 8.68
CA ILE A 49 -7.25 -1.18 9.51
C ILE A 49 -8.25 -0.41 10.36
N SER A 50 -7.77 0.63 11.06
CA SER A 50 -8.62 1.45 11.93
C SER A 50 -9.75 2.11 11.14
N HIS A 51 -9.49 2.50 9.89
CA HIS A 51 -10.50 3.08 9.02
C HIS A 51 -11.49 2.04 8.46
N VAL A 52 -10.98 0.89 7.99
CA VAL A 52 -11.79 -0.10 7.27
C VAL A 52 -12.67 -0.92 8.22
N PHE A 53 -12.11 -1.34 9.37
CA PHE A 53 -12.78 -2.21 10.35
C PHE A 53 -13.26 -1.46 11.60
N GLY A 54 -12.89 -0.19 11.74
CA GLY A 54 -13.16 0.61 12.94
C GLY A 54 -12.17 0.34 14.08
N SER A 55 -12.35 1.06 15.19
CA SER A 55 -11.46 0.99 16.36
C SER A 55 -11.74 -0.18 17.31
N SER A 56 -12.55 -1.15 16.89
CA SER A 56 -12.98 -2.27 17.73
C SER A 56 -12.11 -3.51 17.44
N GLY A 57 -11.39 -3.98 18.47
CA GLY A 57 -10.52 -5.16 18.37
C GLY A 57 -9.04 -4.83 18.20
N SER A 58 -8.19 -5.86 18.25
CA SER A 58 -6.74 -5.71 18.06
C SER A 58 -6.41 -5.62 16.56
N PRO A 59 -5.62 -4.63 16.10
CA PRO A 59 -5.15 -4.55 14.72
C PRO A 59 -4.47 -5.84 14.23
N ALA A 60 -3.86 -6.60 15.13
CA ALA A 60 -3.25 -7.89 14.80
C ALA A 60 -4.24 -8.92 14.27
N LEU A 61 -5.51 -8.87 14.69
CA LEU A 61 -6.56 -9.76 14.21
C LEU A 61 -7.02 -9.42 12.79
N TRP A 62 -7.00 -8.13 12.44
CA TRP A 62 -7.51 -7.63 11.16
C TRP A 62 -6.46 -7.62 10.05
N ARG A 63 -5.16 -7.55 10.37
CA ARG A 63 -4.07 -7.55 9.38
C ARG A 63 -4.17 -8.69 8.36
N PRO A 64 -4.36 -9.97 8.74
CA PRO A 64 -4.45 -11.06 7.77
C PRO A 64 -5.62 -10.91 6.81
N LEU A 65 -6.78 -10.47 7.32
CA LEU A 65 -7.98 -10.25 6.51
C LEU A 65 -7.82 -9.05 5.56
N LEU A 66 -7.26 -7.94 6.04
CA LEU A 66 -6.99 -6.79 5.18
C LEU A 66 -6.07 -7.19 4.02
N ARG A 67 -4.97 -7.88 4.32
CA ARG A 67 -4.02 -8.34 3.30
C ARG A 67 -4.66 -9.29 2.31
N SER A 68 -5.47 -10.26 2.76
CA SER A 68 -6.11 -11.20 1.85
C SER A 68 -7.13 -10.51 0.92
N VAL A 69 -7.89 -9.56 1.45
CA VAL A 69 -8.90 -8.80 0.69
C VAL A 69 -8.24 -7.87 -0.34
N LEU A 70 -7.15 -7.21 0.02
CA LEU A 70 -6.48 -6.25 -0.86
C LEU A 70 -5.46 -6.89 -1.81
N ALA A 71 -4.97 -8.10 -1.53
CA ALA A 71 -3.99 -8.78 -2.39
C ALA A 71 -4.52 -9.08 -3.80
N SER A 72 -5.84 -9.20 -3.97
CA SER A 72 -6.49 -9.39 -5.27
C SER A 72 -6.91 -8.09 -5.95
N HIS A 73 -6.58 -6.92 -5.38
CA HIS A 73 -6.98 -5.63 -5.92
C HIS A 73 -5.81 -4.92 -6.59
N ASP A 74 -5.85 -4.83 -7.91
CA ASP A 74 -4.73 -4.32 -8.73
C ASP A 74 -4.34 -2.88 -8.41
N ASN A 75 -5.24 -2.07 -7.83
CA ASN A 75 -4.99 -0.66 -7.56
C ASN A 75 -4.25 -0.42 -6.25
N LEU A 76 -4.02 -1.42 -5.39
CA LEU A 76 -3.36 -1.26 -4.11
C LEU A 76 -2.19 -2.21 -3.95
N THR A 77 -1.05 -1.72 -3.47
CA THR A 77 0.16 -2.52 -3.25
C THR A 77 0.69 -2.29 -1.83
N LEU A 78 1.03 -3.39 -1.15
CA LEU A 78 1.72 -3.37 0.13
C LEU A 78 3.23 -3.29 -0.10
N ARG A 79 3.88 -2.27 0.47
CA ARG A 79 5.32 -2.07 0.41
C ARG A 79 6.04 -2.69 1.61
N SER A 80 7.34 -2.91 1.48
CA SER A 80 8.21 -3.47 2.54
C SER A 80 8.26 -2.64 3.83
N ASP A 81 7.87 -1.36 3.79
CA ASP A 81 7.77 -0.48 4.96
C ASP A 81 6.45 -0.67 5.74
N GLY A 82 5.58 -1.58 5.31
CA GLY A 82 4.28 -1.83 5.94
C GLY A 82 3.19 -0.81 5.58
N SER A 83 3.39 -0.02 4.52
CA SER A 83 2.38 0.92 4.01
C SER A 83 1.72 0.41 2.73
N TRP A 84 0.44 0.76 2.56
CA TRP A 84 -0.33 0.56 1.35
C TRP A 84 -0.27 1.79 0.45
N PHE A 85 -0.09 1.56 -0.84
CA PHE A 85 0.02 2.60 -1.88
C PHE A 85 -0.91 2.31 -3.06
N LEU A 86 -1.32 3.35 -3.79
CA LEU A 86 -1.94 3.15 -5.09
C LEU A 86 -0.91 2.56 -6.07
N ALA A 87 -1.24 1.46 -6.74
CA ALA A 87 -0.34 0.75 -7.65
C ALA A 87 0.05 1.58 -8.89
N ASN A 88 -0.86 2.46 -9.34
CA ASN A 88 -0.65 3.36 -10.48
C ASN A 88 -0.27 4.79 -10.07
N GLN A 89 0.03 5.03 -8.79
CA GLN A 89 0.98 6.09 -8.54
C GLN A 89 2.30 5.56 -9.06
N HIS A 90 2.62 5.97 -10.29
CA HIS A 90 3.96 6.45 -10.51
C HIS A 90 4.31 7.20 -9.24
N SER A 91 5.22 6.63 -8.45
CA SER A 91 6.06 7.49 -7.65
C SER A 91 6.39 8.63 -8.61
N ASP A 92 6.27 9.87 -8.18
CA ASP A 92 7.25 10.86 -8.61
C ASP A 92 8.61 10.34 -8.11
N SER A 93 9.04 9.21 -8.67
CA SER A 93 10.40 8.84 -8.85
C SER A 93 10.79 9.71 -10.03
N THR A 94 10.94 11.00 -9.75
CA THR A 94 12.23 11.57 -10.10
C THR A 94 13.23 10.68 -9.38
N SER A 95 13.74 9.69 -10.12
CA SER A 95 14.97 9.03 -9.75
C SER A 95 15.93 10.14 -9.37
N PRO A 96 16.76 9.98 -8.33
CA PRO A 96 17.80 10.98 -8.01
C PRO A 96 18.72 11.31 -9.21
N LEU A 97 18.62 10.53 -10.29
CA LEU A 97 19.35 10.65 -11.54
C LEU A 97 18.48 11.09 -12.73
N ASP A 98 17.22 11.50 -12.55
CA ASP A 98 16.37 11.98 -13.65
C ASP A 98 16.68 13.42 -14.05
N GLU A 99 17.14 14.25 -13.10
CA GLU A 99 17.73 15.56 -13.35
C GLU A 99 18.95 15.72 -12.46
N PHE A 100 20.14 15.81 -13.06
CA PHE A 100 21.37 16.00 -12.30
C PHE A 100 22.37 16.85 -13.07
N VAL A 101 23.33 17.36 -12.32
CA VAL A 101 24.47 18.10 -12.83
C VAL A 101 25.73 17.38 -12.40
N VAL A 102 26.57 17.00 -13.36
CA VAL A 102 27.89 16.46 -13.08
C VAL A 102 28.86 17.62 -12.99
N LEU A 103 29.63 17.66 -11.90
CA LEU A 103 30.74 18.60 -11.71
C LEU A 103 32.04 17.82 -11.63
N ASP A 104 32.97 18.15 -12.51
CA ASP A 104 34.37 17.77 -12.37
C ASP A 104 35.19 19.00 -11.95
N VAL A 105 36.10 18.83 -11.00
CA VAL A 105 36.87 19.93 -10.40
C VAL A 105 38.32 19.51 -10.28
N GLU A 106 39.21 20.25 -10.94
CA GLU A 106 40.65 20.06 -10.81
C GLU A 106 41.27 21.08 -9.86
N THR A 107 42.16 20.60 -8.99
CA THR A 107 42.88 21.41 -8.00
C THR A 107 44.38 21.25 -8.15
N THR A 108 45.14 22.24 -7.67
CA THR A 108 46.63 22.19 -7.68
C THR A 108 47.24 21.14 -6.74
N GLY A 109 46.44 20.22 -6.18
CA GLY A 109 46.86 19.12 -5.31
C GLY A 109 45.68 18.36 -4.70
N LEU A 110 45.92 17.59 -3.63
CA LEU A 110 44.91 16.70 -3.01
C LEU A 110 44.16 17.25 -1.77
N GLN A 111 44.45 18.47 -1.32
CA GLN A 111 43.81 19.10 -0.17
C GLN A 111 42.89 20.25 -0.60
N ALA A 112 41.63 19.92 -0.88
CA ALA A 112 40.64 20.86 -1.44
C ALA A 112 40.50 22.19 -0.66
N SER A 113 40.64 22.18 0.67
CA SER A 113 40.49 23.40 1.50
C SER A 113 41.72 24.32 1.52
N ARG A 114 42.85 23.89 0.97
CA ARG A 114 44.13 24.63 1.05
C ARG A 114 44.72 24.98 -0.32
N GLN A 115 44.17 24.40 -1.39
CA GLN A 115 44.72 24.49 -2.72
C GLN A 115 43.76 25.22 -3.66
N ARG A 116 44.30 25.68 -4.80
CA ARG A 116 43.52 26.47 -5.76
C ARG A 116 42.80 25.54 -6.72
N ILE A 117 41.57 25.92 -7.08
CA ILE A 117 40.86 25.35 -8.22
C ILE A 117 41.51 25.89 -9.50
N ILE A 118 41.77 25.02 -10.46
CA ILE A 118 42.32 25.38 -11.76
C ILE A 118 41.36 25.09 -12.91
N GLU A 119 40.37 24.22 -12.71
CA GLU A 119 39.32 23.92 -13.69
C GLU A 119 38.00 23.54 -13.00
N ILE A 120 36.89 23.88 -13.65
CA ILE A 120 35.54 23.39 -13.34
C ILE A 120 34.86 23.03 -14.66
N ALA A 121 34.44 21.77 -14.82
CA ALA A 121 33.62 21.32 -15.93
C ALA A 121 32.24 20.91 -15.43
N LEU A 122 31.20 21.24 -16.23
CA LEU A 122 29.81 21.03 -15.84
C LEU A 122 28.98 20.50 -17.01
N VAL A 123 28.18 19.47 -16.75
CA VAL A 123 27.20 18.92 -17.70
C VAL A 123 25.86 18.80 -17.01
N ARG A 124 24.83 19.37 -17.62
CA ARG A 124 23.42 19.14 -17.25
C ARG A 124 22.84 18.14 -18.23
N VAL A 125 22.22 17.09 -17.70
CA VAL A 125 21.58 16.01 -18.46
C VAL A 125 20.08 16.23 -18.47
#